data_AF-A0A9D3UA08-F1
#
_entry.id   AF-A0A9D3UA08-F1
#
_cell.length_a   1.000
_cell.length_b   1.000
_cell.length_c   1.000
_cell.angle_alpha   90.00
_cell.angle_beta   90.00
_cell.angle_gamma   90.00
#
_symmetry.space_group_name_H-M   'P 1'
#
loop_
_entity.id
_entity.type
_entity.pdbx_description
1 polymer ?
#
loop_
_entity_poly.entity_id
_entity_poly.type
_entity_poly.pdbx_seq_one_letter_code
_entity_poly.pdbx_strand_id
1 'polypeptide(L)'
;MVHKNPLNQITIPTNCCLPNLKGLHLTFLKFSDDESIRRLLSSCNSMEELLVQSCELSNLNKLSVCHPTLKKLTISGGYIAPSCEVELTPESGLP
;
A
#
# COMPACT_ATOMS: atom_id res chain seq x y z
N MET A 1 21.82 23.85 5.54
CA MET A 1 21.62 22.40 5.29
C MET A 1 20.40 21.99 6.08
N VAL A 2 19.22 22.01 5.46
CA VAL A 2 17.98 21.63 6.15
C VAL A 2 17.96 20.12 6.24
N HIS A 3 18.08 19.59 7.46
CA HIS A 3 17.79 18.18 7.72
C HIS A 3 16.33 17.94 7.28
N LYS A 4 16.13 17.24 6.17
CA LYS A 4 14.82 16.69 5.81
C LYS A 4 14.45 15.72 6.90
N ASN A 5 13.61 16.15 7.84
CA ASN A 5 13.03 15.29 8.86
C ASN A 5 12.07 14.32 8.13
N PRO A 6 12.34 13.01 8.05
CA PRO A 6 11.52 12.07 7.27
C PRO A 6 10.34 11.59 8.13
N LEU A 7 9.47 12.50 8.56
CA LEU A 7 8.43 12.17 9.55
C LEU A 7 7.32 11.22 9.04
N ASN A 8 7.34 10.84 7.76
CA ASN A 8 6.25 10.10 7.12
C ASN A 8 6.72 8.82 6.40
N GLN A 9 7.86 8.25 6.81
CA GLN A 9 8.33 6.96 6.30
C GLN A 9 7.91 5.85 7.26
N ILE A 10 7.10 4.90 6.78
CA ILE A 10 6.65 3.76 7.58
C ILE A 10 7.64 2.60 7.42
N THR A 11 8.07 2.01 8.55
CA THR A 11 8.85 0.76 8.54
C THR A 11 7.95 -0.38 8.97
N ILE A 12 7.73 -1.33 8.06
CA ILE A 12 6.89 -2.50 8.31
C ILE A 12 7.76 -3.65 8.81
N PRO A 13 7.47 -4.22 10.00
CA PRO A 13 8.17 -5.40 10.48
C PRO A 13 7.98 -6.57 9.51
N THR A 14 9.02 -7.37 9.29
CA THR A 14 8.99 -8.54 8.39
C THR A 14 8.00 -9.63 8.78
N ASN A 15 7.51 -9.62 10.04
CA ASN A 15 6.62 -10.65 10.59
C ASN A 15 5.33 -10.05 11.17
N CYS A 16 4.87 -8.93 10.62
CA CYS A 16 3.58 -8.36 11.02
C CYS A 16 2.44 -9.14 10.35
N CYS A 17 1.51 -9.68 11.13
CA CYS A 17 0.24 -10.23 10.66
C CYS A 17 -0.91 -9.47 11.33
N LEU A 18 -1.77 -8.90 10.50
CA LEU A 18 -2.99 -8.17 10.84
C LEU A 18 -4.20 -8.93 10.27
N PRO A 19 -4.41 -10.20 10.66
CA PRO A 19 -5.34 -11.09 9.97
C PRO A 19 -6.80 -10.62 10.01
N ASN A 20 -7.19 -9.90 11.07
CA ASN A 20 -8.56 -9.41 11.26
C ASN A 20 -8.75 -7.96 10.80
N LEU A 21 -7.75 -7.32 10.20
CA LEU A 21 -7.85 -5.94 9.78
C LEU A 21 -8.72 -5.82 8.53
N LYS A 22 -9.90 -5.21 8.68
CA LYS A 22 -10.86 -4.99 7.59
C LYS A 22 -10.62 -3.72 6.80
N GLY A 23 -10.07 -2.68 7.41
CA GLY A 23 -9.83 -1.40 6.77
C GLY A 23 -8.40 -0.96 6.98
N LEU A 24 -7.69 -0.65 5.90
CA LEU A 24 -6.34 -0.07 5.92
C LEU A 24 -6.36 1.31 5.29
N HIS A 25 -6.15 2.35 6.10
CA HIS A 25 -6.17 3.74 5.66
C HIS A 25 -4.76 4.32 5.75
N LEU A 26 -4.20 4.63 4.61
CA LEU A 26 -2.86 5.20 4.43
C LEU A 26 -3.04 6.67 4.07
N THR A 27 -2.58 7.56 4.95
CA THR A 27 -2.73 9.01 4.75
C THR A 27 -1.39 9.72 4.92
N PHE A 28 -1.07 10.62 3.99
CA PHE A 28 0.15 11.45 4.05
C PHE A 28 1.47 10.67 4.16
N LEU A 29 1.52 9.43 3.65
CA LEU A 29 2.71 8.57 3.73
C LEU A 29 3.60 8.68 2.48
N LYS A 30 4.91 8.52 2.66
CA LYS A 30 5.85 8.32 1.56
C LYS A 30 6.37 6.88 1.59
N PHE A 31 6.19 6.16 0.48
CA PHE A 31 6.72 4.82 0.33
C PHE A 31 8.12 4.86 -0.26
N SER A 32 9.03 4.09 0.32
CA SER A 32 10.43 4.01 -0.11
C SER A 32 10.61 3.12 -1.35
N ASP A 33 9.82 2.07 -1.46
CA ASP A 33 9.93 1.02 -2.47
C ASP A 33 8.65 0.16 -2.53
N ASP A 34 8.50 -0.56 -3.64
CA ASP A 34 7.41 -1.52 -3.92
C ASP A 34 7.29 -2.59 -2.83
N GLU A 35 8.42 -3.02 -2.27
CA GLU A 35 8.45 -4.10 -1.30
C GLU A 35 7.83 -3.70 0.05
N SER A 36 8.01 -2.44 0.47
CA SER A 36 7.44 -1.89 1.69
C SER A 36 5.91 -1.87 1.67
N ILE A 37 5.31 -1.42 0.56
CA ILE A 37 3.85 -1.42 0.41
C ILE A 37 3.30 -2.83 0.23
N ARG A 38 3.99 -3.69 -0.55
CA ARG A 38 3.60 -5.09 -0.73
C ARG A 38 3.58 -5.85 0.59
N ARG A 39 4.60 -5.67 1.44
CA ARG A 39 4.63 -6.27 2.78
C ARG A 39 3.45 -5.81 3.63
N LEU A 40 3.18 -4.51 3.69
CA LEU A 40 2.04 -3.97 4.43
C LEU A 40 0.71 -4.57 3.99
N LEU A 41 0.49 -4.66 2.67
CA LEU A 41 -0.73 -5.25 2.11
C LEU A 41 -0.80 -6.75 2.39
N SER A 42 0.32 -7.48 2.29
CA SER A 42 0.39 -8.92 2.57
C SER A 42 0.18 -9.26 4.06
N SER A 43 0.48 -8.32 4.96
CA SER A 43 0.22 -8.49 6.39
C SER A 43 -1.27 -8.53 6.71
N CYS A 44 -2.16 -8.09 5.83
CA CYS A 44 -3.59 -8.00 6.08
C CYS A 44 -4.33 -9.11 5.32
N ASN A 45 -4.83 -10.16 5.98
CA ASN A 45 -5.46 -11.31 5.30
C ASN A 45 -6.99 -11.20 5.11
N SER A 46 -7.66 -10.21 5.72
CA SER A 46 -9.12 -10.02 5.60
C SER A 46 -9.51 -8.57 5.35
N MET A 47 -8.68 -7.85 4.58
CA MET A 47 -8.88 -6.46 4.24
C MET A 47 -10.04 -6.31 3.24
N GLU A 48 -11.05 -5.55 3.64
CA GLU A 48 -12.23 -5.22 2.86
C GLU A 48 -12.14 -3.81 2.26
N GLU A 49 -11.40 -2.90 2.90
CA GLU A 49 -11.23 -1.51 2.45
C GLU A 49 -9.75 -1.09 2.47
N LEU A 50 -9.29 -0.54 1.35
CA LEU A 50 -7.99 0.11 1.21
C LEU A 50 -8.19 1.57 0.77
N LEU A 51 -7.74 2.50 1.61
CA LEU A 51 -7.69 3.93 1.31
C LEU A 51 -6.24 4.38 1.24
N VAL A 52 -5.84 4.98 0.12
CA VAL A 52 -4.54 5.64 -0.09
C VAL A 52 -4.80 7.09 -0.41
N GLN A 53 -4.64 7.96 0.59
CA GLN A 53 -4.95 9.39 0.48
C GLN A 53 -3.70 10.25 0.73
N SER A 54 -3.40 11.14 -0.21
CA SER A 54 -2.28 12.07 -0.07
C SER A 54 -0.93 11.40 0.18
N CYS A 55 -0.77 10.18 -0.32
CA CYS A 55 0.49 9.45 -0.27
C CYS A 55 1.37 9.78 -1.48
N GLU A 56 2.68 9.75 -1.26
CA GLU A 56 3.70 9.87 -2.30
C GLU A 56 4.19 8.48 -2.70
N LEU A 57 3.77 8.05 -3.89
CA LEU A 57 4.09 6.76 -4.51
C LEU A 57 5.12 6.90 -5.64
N SER A 58 5.88 8.00 -5.66
CA SER A 58 6.86 8.33 -6.71
C SER A 58 7.92 7.24 -6.93
N ASN A 59 8.25 6.52 -5.86
CA ASN A 59 9.28 5.48 -5.87
C ASN A 59 8.73 4.09 -6.24
N LEU A 60 7.41 3.99 -6.46
CA LEU A 60 6.78 2.72 -6.80
C LEU A 60 6.81 2.49 -8.30
N ASN A 61 7.28 1.32 -8.72
CA ASN A 61 7.11 0.85 -10.10
C ASN A 61 5.75 0.16 -10.25
N LYS A 62 5.31 -0.57 -9.22
CA LYS A 62 4.04 -1.27 -9.23
C LYS A 62 3.33 -1.20 -7.88
N LEU A 63 2.05 -0.84 -7.89
CA LEU A 63 1.14 -0.98 -6.77
C LEU A 63 0.24 -2.20 -7.00
N SER A 64 0.59 -3.33 -6.39
CA SER A 64 -0.17 -4.57 -6.48
C SER A 64 -1.01 -4.76 -5.22
N VAL A 65 -2.34 -4.81 -5.39
CA VAL A 65 -3.28 -5.07 -4.31
C VAL A 65 -3.93 -6.44 -4.55
N CYS A 66 -3.38 -7.48 -3.91
CA CYS A 66 -3.85 -8.86 -4.01
C CYS A 66 -4.69 -9.19 -2.77
N HIS A 67 -6.01 -8.99 -2.85
CA HIS A 67 -6.86 -9.31 -1.70
C HIS A 67 -8.27 -9.74 -2.11
N PRO A 68 -8.66 -11.01 -1.94
CA PRO A 68 -9.95 -11.51 -2.40
C PRO A 68 -11.14 -10.92 -1.63
N THR A 69 -10.92 -10.39 -0.42
CA THR A 69 -11.99 -9.78 0.37
C THR A 69 -12.16 -8.29 0.12
N LEU A 70 -11.32 -7.67 -0.73
CA LEU A 70 -11.35 -6.23 -0.96
C LEU A 70 -12.64 -5.83 -1.68
N LYS A 71 -13.44 -5.01 -1.01
CA LYS A 71 -14.71 -4.45 -1.52
C LYS A 71 -14.54 -3.02 -1.99
N LYS A 72 -13.61 -2.28 -1.38
CA LYS A 72 -13.41 -0.86 -1.67
C LYS A 72 -11.94 -0.51 -1.76
N LEU A 73 -11.58 0.08 -2.90
CA LEU A 73 -10.29 0.72 -3.11
C LEU A 73 -10.52 2.21 -3.37
N THR A 74 -9.76 3.06 -2.70
CA THR A 74 -9.78 4.50 -2.96
C THR A 74 -8.35 5.02 -2.99
N ILE A 75 -7.97 5.68 -4.08
CA ILE A 75 -6.67 6.32 -4.25
C ILE A 75 -6.93 7.78 -4.61
N SER A 76 -6.47 8.73 -3.79
CA SER A 76 -6.78 10.16 -3.98
C SER A 76 -5.75 11.10 -3.39
N GLY A 77 -5.68 12.33 -3.90
CA GLY A 77 -4.99 13.46 -3.25
C GLY A 77 -3.48 13.33 -3.08
N GLY A 78 -2.83 12.33 -3.70
CA GLY A 78 -1.40 12.05 -3.63
C GLY A 78 -0.71 12.09 -5.01
N TYR A 79 0.57 11.73 -5.06
CA TYR A 79 1.34 11.64 -6.30
C TYR A 79 1.67 10.18 -6.61
N ILE A 80 1.35 9.75 -7.83
CA ILE A 80 1.69 8.45 -8.39
C ILE A 80 2.57 8.72 -9.60
N ALA A 81 3.73 8.08 -9.68
CA ALA A 81 4.58 8.22 -10.84
C ALA A 81 3.81 7.76 -12.10
N PRO A 82 3.95 8.43 -13.25
CA PRO A 82 3.26 8.02 -14.48
C PRO A 82 3.71 6.66 -15.00
N SER A 83 4.88 6.18 -14.57
CA SER A 83 5.39 4.83 -14.82
C SER A 83 4.85 3.77 -13.85
N CYS A 84 4.10 4.16 -12.81
CA CYS A 84 3.61 3.24 -11.81
C CYS A 84 2.39 2.48 -12.32
N GLU A 85 2.46 1.16 -12.33
CA GLU A 85 1.36 0.30 -12.71
C GLU A 85 0.52 -0.06 -11.48
N VAL A 86 -0.78 0.24 -11.53
CA VAL A 86 -1.73 -0.18 -10.49
C VAL A 86 -2.41 -1.47 -10.94
N GLU A 87 -2.14 -2.55 -10.22
CA GLU A 87 -2.69 -3.87 -10.51
C GLU A 87 -3.61 -4.33 -9.38
N LEU A 88 -4.84 -4.70 -9.76
CA LEU A 88 -5.81 -5.34 -8.88
C LEU A 88 -5.94 -6.79 -9.32
N THR A 89 -5.27 -7.68 -8.61
CA THR A 89 -5.47 -9.11 -8.81
C THR A 89 -6.54 -9.58 -7.83
N PRO A 90 -7.68 -10.09 -8.33
CA PRO A 90 -8.38 -11.06 -7.50
C PRO A 90 -7.39 -12.20 -7.28
N GLU A 91 -7.29 -12.76 -6.07
CA GLU A 91 -6.67 -14.08 -5.91
C GLU A 91 -7.54 -15.12 -6.61
N SER A 92 -7.66 -15.04 -7.94
CA SER A 92 -7.94 -16.20 -8.76
C SER A 92 -6.59 -16.88 -8.92
N GLY A 93 -6.30 -17.82 -8.04
CA GLY A 93 -5.17 -18.72 -8.20
C GLY A 93 -5.19 -19.38 -9.58
N LEU A 94 -4.05 -19.97 -9.98
CA LEU A 94 -3.93 -21.19 -10.80
C LEU A 94 -2.45 -21.37 -11.24
N PRO A 95 -2.02 -22.59 -11.61
CA PRO A 95 -2.81 -23.80 -11.88
C PRO A 95 -3.03 -24.74 -10.69
#